data_AF-A0A7W9EJP6-F1
#
_entry.id   AF-A0A7W9EJP6-F1
#
_cell.length_a   1.000
_cell.length_b   1.000
_cell.length_c   1.000
_cell.angle_alpha   90.00
_cell.angle_beta   90.00
_cell.angle_gamma   90.00
#
_symmetry.space_group_name_H-M   'P 1'
#
loop_
_entity.id
_entity.type
_entity.pdbx_description
1 polymer ?
#
loop_
_entity_poly.entity_id
_entity_poly.type
_entity_poly.pdbx_seq_one_letter_code
_entity_poly.pdbx_strand_id
1 'polypeptide(L)'
;MKALATALALAQAMPGDEAGLRMQMDEAERQLRTSPFVVADPALNAYVGGLVCRLAGPDCAAIRVHIVRTPYLNASMAPNGAMIVWSGLFLRTANEAELAAVLGHEIAHYRARHSLRAFRDHRRKADGWALLGLPVGLVAGNLGYSAVQVGLAASLSAYSREMEREADAASIALVRAGGYDPHAAAAIWSGVRAERLAAATARGRKPRGEGGLFASHPPSAEREATLTALAGGERGRDGADIYAAAMAPHWRWLIEDQLRLNDPGGTAWLLDRIEARGGPPDWIAYARGELARGAGRLEDAVSAYRRAAPLPEAERGLALTLPHMGDRAGAQAAIDRYLTARPDAPDAEMLRSMVTP
;
A
#
# COMPACT_ATOMS: atom_id res chain seq x y z
N MET A 1 -16.19 43.47 2.81
CA MET A 1 -16.41 43.43 4.28
C MET A 1 -17.40 42.34 4.70
N LYS A 2 -18.61 42.22 4.13
CA LYS A 2 -19.56 41.13 4.47
C LYS A 2 -19.00 39.71 4.27
N ALA A 3 -18.34 39.42 3.15
CA ALA A 3 -17.73 38.10 2.91
C ALA A 3 -16.59 37.76 3.89
N LEU A 4 -15.82 38.75 4.32
CA LEU A 4 -14.76 38.58 5.32
C LEU A 4 -15.35 38.31 6.71
N ALA A 5 -16.44 39.00 7.06
CA ALA A 5 -17.18 38.78 8.31
C ALA A 5 -17.88 37.42 8.33
N THR A 6 -18.42 36.94 7.21
CA THR A 6 -18.99 35.59 7.08
C THR A 6 -17.92 34.51 7.22
N ALA A 7 -16.74 34.70 6.61
CA ALA A 7 -15.61 33.78 6.77
C ALA A 7 -15.09 33.76 8.22
N LEU A 8 -15.03 34.92 8.88
CA LEU A 8 -14.67 35.03 10.30
C LEU A 8 -15.71 34.35 11.21
N ALA A 9 -16.99 34.47 10.89
CA ALA A 9 -18.08 33.85 11.65
C ALA A 9 -18.10 32.32 11.48
N LEU A 10 -17.82 31.80 10.27
CA LEU A 10 -17.66 30.36 10.06
C LEU A 10 -16.39 29.81 10.74
N ALA A 11 -15.29 30.57 10.76
CA ALA A 11 -14.08 30.18 11.48
C ALA A 11 -14.27 30.15 13.01
N GLN A 12 -15.10 31.05 13.55
CA GLN A 12 -15.47 31.09 14.97
C GLN A 12 -16.54 30.05 15.36
N ALA A 13 -17.32 29.55 14.40
CA ALA A 13 -18.38 28.56 14.63
C ALA A 13 -17.90 27.09 14.51
N MET A 14 -16.62 26.86 14.24
CA MET A 14 -16.07 25.50 14.21
C MET A 14 -16.05 24.94 15.65
N PRO A 15 -16.58 23.74 15.90
CA PRO A 15 -16.39 23.08 17.19
C PRO A 15 -14.88 22.90 17.42
N GLY A 16 -14.43 22.89 18.68
CA GLY A 16 -13.00 22.94 19.02
C GLY A 16 -12.14 21.98 18.19
N ASP A 17 -10.87 22.32 17.92
CA ASP A 17 -9.97 21.71 16.90
C ASP A 17 -10.21 20.24 16.56
N GLU A 18 -10.39 19.42 17.58
CA GLU A 18 -10.65 18.00 17.44
C GLU A 18 -11.99 17.66 16.78
N ALA A 19 -13.08 18.29 17.20
CA ALA A 19 -14.40 18.06 16.62
C ALA A 19 -14.43 18.51 15.15
N GLY A 20 -13.77 19.62 14.82
CA GLY A 20 -13.59 20.05 13.43
C GLY A 20 -12.81 19.03 12.60
N LEU A 21 -11.69 18.52 13.13
CA LEU A 21 -10.88 17.50 12.46
C LEU A 21 -11.66 16.18 12.29
N ARG A 22 -12.41 15.74 13.30
CA ARG A 22 -13.26 14.55 13.24
C ARG A 22 -14.34 14.70 12.17
N MET A 23 -15.04 15.83 12.13
CA MET A 23 -16.07 16.10 11.11
C MET A 23 -15.51 16.03 9.68
N GLN A 24 -14.30 16.56 9.45
CA GLN A 24 -13.64 16.46 8.14
C GLN A 24 -13.31 15.01 7.79
N MET A 25 -12.84 14.23 8.76
CA MET A 25 -12.52 12.81 8.55
C MET A 25 -13.77 11.94 8.38
N ASP A 26 -14.88 12.27 9.03
CA ASP A 26 -16.17 11.61 8.84
C ASP A 26 -16.68 11.80 7.40
N GLU A 27 -16.49 13.00 6.84
CA GLU A 27 -16.81 13.25 5.43
C GLU A 27 -15.86 12.51 4.48
N ALA A 28 -14.56 12.57 4.72
CA ALA A 28 -13.58 11.85 3.91
C ALA A 28 -13.87 10.33 3.93
N GLU A 29 -14.20 9.77 5.10
CA GLU A 29 -14.58 8.37 5.25
C GLU A 29 -15.89 8.05 4.50
N ARG A 30 -16.89 8.93 4.56
CA ARG A 30 -18.16 8.75 3.82
C ARG A 30 -17.92 8.65 2.33
N GLN A 31 -17.10 9.54 1.77
CA GLN A 31 -16.74 9.52 0.35
C GLN A 31 -15.87 8.30 -0.01
N LEU A 32 -14.95 7.90 0.88
CA LEU A 32 -14.12 6.71 0.70
C LEU A 32 -14.97 5.45 0.57
N ARG A 33 -15.97 5.27 1.44
CA ARG A 33 -16.85 4.08 1.45
C ARG A 33 -17.57 3.82 0.13
N THR A 34 -17.82 4.87 -0.66
CA THR A 34 -18.47 4.77 -1.98
C THR A 34 -17.48 4.70 -3.14
N SER A 35 -16.18 4.69 -2.85
CA SER A 35 -15.12 4.68 -3.87
C SER A 35 -14.99 3.32 -4.54
N PRO A 36 -14.81 3.25 -5.88
CA PRO A 36 -14.55 2.00 -6.59
C PRO A 36 -13.18 1.37 -6.22
N PHE A 37 -12.32 2.12 -5.52
CA PHE A 37 -11.01 1.63 -5.08
C PHE A 37 -11.09 0.88 -3.75
N VAL A 38 -12.21 0.90 -3.02
CA VAL A 38 -12.35 0.11 -1.78
C VAL A 38 -12.49 -1.36 -2.13
N VAL A 39 -11.69 -2.20 -1.48
CA VAL A 39 -11.73 -3.66 -1.67
C VAL A 39 -12.90 -4.22 -0.86
N ALA A 40 -13.93 -4.72 -1.57
CA ALA A 40 -15.14 -5.28 -0.98
C ALA A 40 -15.03 -6.77 -0.61
N ASP A 41 -13.84 -7.38 -0.72
CA ASP A 41 -13.64 -8.80 -0.42
C ASP A 41 -13.92 -9.09 1.07
N PRO A 42 -14.95 -9.89 1.40
CA PRO A 42 -15.34 -10.10 2.80
C PRO A 42 -14.30 -10.89 3.59
N ALA A 43 -13.58 -11.82 2.96
CA ALA A 43 -12.58 -12.64 3.64
C ALA A 43 -11.35 -11.80 4.01
N LEU A 44 -10.86 -10.99 3.07
CA LEU A 44 -9.74 -10.08 3.32
C LEU A 44 -10.08 -9.03 4.37
N ASN A 45 -11.28 -8.43 4.29
CA ASN A 45 -11.74 -7.46 5.28
C ASN A 45 -11.89 -8.08 6.68
N ALA A 46 -12.43 -9.30 6.78
CA ALA A 46 -12.53 -10.01 8.06
C ALA A 46 -11.14 -10.35 8.63
N TYR A 47 -10.21 -10.76 7.79
CA TYR A 47 -8.82 -11.06 8.17
C TYR A 47 -8.12 -9.81 8.75
N VAL A 48 -8.06 -8.71 7.99
CA VAL A 48 -7.39 -7.48 8.44
C VAL A 48 -8.13 -6.85 9.63
N GLY A 49 -9.47 -6.85 9.61
CA GLY A 49 -10.28 -6.36 10.73
C GLY A 49 -10.04 -7.16 12.02
N GLY A 50 -9.96 -8.49 11.92
CA GLY A 50 -9.64 -9.37 13.04
C GLY A 50 -8.24 -9.12 13.61
N LEU A 51 -7.25 -8.90 12.75
CA LEU A 51 -5.90 -8.53 13.17
C LEU A 51 -5.87 -7.18 13.89
N VAL A 52 -6.53 -6.16 13.33
CA VAL A 52 -6.66 -4.83 13.95
C VAL A 52 -7.33 -4.93 15.31
N CYS A 53 -8.43 -5.68 15.43
CA CYS A 53 -9.12 -5.86 16.71
C CYS A 53 -8.28 -6.59 17.75
N ARG A 54 -7.48 -7.59 17.34
CA ARG A 54 -6.52 -8.27 18.23
C ARG A 54 -5.49 -7.30 18.81
N LEU A 55 -4.99 -6.36 18.01
CA LEU A 55 -4.01 -5.35 18.44
C LEU A 55 -4.67 -4.22 19.26
N ALA A 56 -5.85 -3.76 18.82
CA ALA A 56 -6.56 -2.64 19.43
C ALA A 56 -7.22 -3.00 20.77
N GLY A 57 -7.49 -4.29 21.03
CA GLY A 57 -8.10 -4.74 22.27
C GLY A 57 -9.41 -3.98 22.56
N PRO A 58 -9.53 -3.27 23.69
CA PRO A 58 -10.74 -2.49 24.03
C PRO A 58 -11.15 -1.45 22.96
N ASP A 59 -10.20 -0.93 22.19
CA ASP A 59 -10.48 0.10 21.18
C ASP A 59 -11.03 -0.48 19.86
N CYS A 60 -11.09 -1.81 19.70
CA CYS A 60 -11.55 -2.47 18.47
C CYS A 60 -12.88 -1.89 17.94
N ALA A 61 -13.86 -1.65 18.81
CA ALA A 61 -15.17 -1.12 18.42
C ALA A 61 -15.13 0.32 17.87
N ALA A 62 -14.07 1.08 18.19
CA ALA A 62 -13.88 2.44 17.69
C ALA A 62 -13.20 2.49 16.32
N ILE A 63 -12.58 1.39 15.88
CA ILE A 63 -11.76 1.32 14.66
C ILE A 63 -12.53 0.69 13.51
N ARG A 64 -12.53 1.37 12.35
CA ARG A 64 -13.18 0.91 11.12
C ARG A 64 -12.13 0.80 10.03
N VAL A 65 -11.87 -0.42 9.58
CA VAL A 65 -10.82 -0.71 8.60
C VAL A 65 -11.37 -0.61 7.18
N HIS A 66 -10.64 0.10 6.32
CA HIS A 66 -10.92 0.24 4.90
C HIS A 66 -9.69 -0.15 4.09
N ILE A 67 -9.78 -1.22 3.32
CA ILE A 67 -8.72 -1.65 2.41
C ILE A 67 -8.93 -0.94 1.07
N VAL A 68 -7.89 -0.25 0.59
CA VAL A 68 -7.92 0.50 -0.66
C VAL A 68 -6.95 -0.14 -1.64
N ARG A 69 -7.44 -0.46 -2.84
CA ARG A 69 -6.64 -1.02 -3.93
C ARG A 69 -5.75 0.07 -4.52
N THR A 70 -4.53 0.12 -4.03
CA THR A 70 -3.48 1.03 -4.49
C THR A 70 -2.13 0.34 -4.28
N PRO A 71 -1.29 0.21 -5.32
CA PRO A 71 -0.06 -0.59 -5.29
C PRO A 71 1.07 -0.03 -4.41
N TYR A 72 0.89 1.18 -3.88
CA TYR A 72 1.87 1.81 -3.02
C TYR A 72 1.77 1.28 -1.58
N LEU A 73 2.90 1.20 -0.90
CA LEU A 73 2.95 0.88 0.52
C LEU A 73 2.39 2.05 1.34
N ASN A 74 1.31 1.81 2.09
CA ASN A 74 0.82 2.75 3.09
C ASN A 74 -0.17 2.09 4.06
N ALA A 75 -0.24 2.66 5.26
CA ALA A 75 -1.36 2.52 6.17
C ALA A 75 -1.50 3.85 6.91
N SER A 76 -2.72 4.22 7.29
CA SER A 76 -2.95 5.43 8.08
C SER A 76 -4.16 5.26 8.98
N MET A 77 -4.18 6.00 10.08
CA MET A 77 -5.30 6.02 11.00
C MET A 77 -5.79 7.43 11.24
N ALA A 78 -7.06 7.67 10.92
CA ALA A 78 -7.71 8.95 11.10
C ALA A 78 -8.19 9.14 12.55
N PRO A 79 -8.26 10.38 13.05
CA PRO A 79 -8.70 10.70 14.41
C PRO A 79 -10.17 10.33 14.71
N ASN A 80 -10.99 10.07 13.69
CA ASN A 80 -12.35 9.55 13.87
C ASN A 80 -12.41 8.02 14.01
N GLY A 81 -11.28 7.32 13.90
CA GLY A 81 -11.19 5.85 14.00
C GLY A 81 -11.21 5.13 12.65
N ALA A 82 -11.20 5.82 11.51
CA ALA A 82 -11.07 5.18 10.21
C ALA A 82 -9.59 4.79 9.94
N MET A 83 -9.32 3.50 9.83
CA MET A 83 -8.04 2.98 9.38
C MET A 83 -8.09 2.72 7.88
N ILE A 84 -7.08 3.18 7.15
CA ILE A 84 -6.96 3.00 5.71
C ILE A 84 -5.70 2.20 5.43
N VAL A 85 -5.86 1.05 4.78
CA VAL A 85 -4.77 0.14 4.43
C VAL A 85 -4.64 0.07 2.93
N TRP A 86 -3.47 0.42 2.39
CA TRP A 86 -3.22 0.38 0.95
C TRP A 86 -2.74 -1.01 0.56
N SER A 87 -3.29 -1.57 -0.52
CA SER A 87 -3.04 -2.96 -0.90
C SER A 87 -1.57 -3.26 -1.23
N GLY A 88 -0.79 -2.26 -1.62
CA GLY A 88 0.65 -2.38 -1.80
C GLY A 88 1.41 -2.78 -0.53
N LEU A 89 0.83 -2.58 0.66
CA LEU A 89 1.39 -3.07 1.91
C LEU A 89 1.51 -4.60 1.90
N PHE A 90 0.51 -5.30 1.36
CA PHE A 90 0.44 -6.77 1.40
C PHE A 90 1.54 -7.48 0.61
N LEU A 91 2.07 -6.86 -0.45
CA LEU A 91 3.22 -7.44 -1.15
C LEU A 91 4.52 -7.33 -0.36
N ARG A 92 4.61 -6.34 0.53
CA ARG A 92 5.84 -5.95 1.23
C ARG A 92 5.96 -6.52 2.63
N THR A 93 4.84 -6.89 3.24
CA THR A 93 4.83 -7.64 4.51
C THR A 93 5.08 -9.12 4.27
N ALA A 94 6.08 -9.67 4.96
CA ALA A 94 6.50 -11.07 4.83
C ALA A 94 5.50 -12.06 5.45
N ASN A 95 4.86 -11.66 6.55
CA ASN A 95 4.02 -12.47 7.41
C ASN A 95 3.02 -11.60 8.19
N GLU A 96 2.16 -12.22 9.01
CA GLU A 96 1.13 -11.52 9.79
C GLU A 96 1.75 -10.58 10.84
N ALA A 97 2.90 -10.92 11.42
CA ALA A 97 3.60 -10.07 12.39
C ALA A 97 4.14 -8.77 11.78
N GLU A 98 4.68 -8.80 10.54
CA GLU A 98 5.09 -7.57 9.84
C GLU A 98 3.89 -6.68 9.53
N LEU A 99 2.76 -7.27 9.12
CA LEU A 99 1.51 -6.53 8.96
C LEU A 99 1.02 -5.96 10.30
N ALA A 100 1.07 -6.76 11.36
CA ALA A 100 0.69 -6.36 12.71
C ALA A 100 1.54 -5.19 13.22
N ALA A 101 2.84 -5.16 12.91
CA ALA A 101 3.73 -4.08 13.30
C ALA A 101 3.35 -2.74 12.63
N VAL A 102 3.00 -2.75 11.35
CA VAL A 102 2.55 -1.55 10.64
C VAL A 102 1.19 -1.09 11.18
N LEU A 103 0.23 -2.01 11.35
CA LEU A 103 -1.10 -1.64 11.86
C LEU A 103 -1.06 -1.21 13.33
N GLY A 104 -0.22 -1.85 14.15
CA GLY A 104 0.03 -1.48 15.55
C GLY A 104 0.64 -0.09 15.69
N HIS A 105 1.52 0.30 14.75
CA HIS A 105 2.07 1.66 14.65
C HIS A 105 0.98 2.70 14.43
N GLU A 106 0.07 2.44 13.48
CA GLU A 106 -1.06 3.32 13.22
C GLU A 106 -2.05 3.41 14.39
N ILE A 107 -2.31 2.29 15.08
CA ILE A 107 -3.11 2.28 16.32
C ILE A 107 -2.45 3.11 17.41
N ALA A 108 -1.12 3.05 17.53
CA ALA A 108 -0.37 3.86 18.48
C ALA A 108 -0.52 5.36 18.19
N HIS A 109 -0.42 5.78 16.91
CA HIS A 109 -0.71 7.16 16.52
C HIS A 109 -2.11 7.63 16.93
N TYR A 110 -3.11 6.76 16.73
CA TYR A 110 -4.48 7.04 17.09
C TYR A 110 -4.69 7.22 18.59
N ARG A 111 -4.22 6.26 19.41
CA ARG A 111 -4.31 6.33 20.87
C ARG A 111 -3.60 7.55 21.44
N ALA A 112 -2.45 7.88 20.88
CA ALA A 112 -1.65 9.03 21.27
C ALA A 112 -2.17 10.36 20.68
N ARG A 113 -3.25 10.32 19.89
CA ARG A 113 -3.89 11.48 19.24
C ARG A 113 -2.88 12.33 18.45
N HIS A 114 -1.92 11.67 17.79
CA HIS A 114 -0.84 12.33 17.07
C HIS A 114 -1.34 13.25 15.96
N SER A 115 -2.39 12.88 15.23
CA SER A 115 -2.97 13.73 14.18
C SER A 115 -3.53 15.04 14.74
N LEU A 116 -4.12 15.01 15.93
CA LEU A 116 -4.62 16.21 16.61
C LEU A 116 -3.47 17.09 17.11
N ARG A 117 -2.40 16.49 17.66
CA ARG A 117 -1.18 17.20 18.06
C ARG A 117 -0.51 17.87 16.87
N ALA A 118 -0.28 17.13 15.78
CA ALA A 118 0.27 17.64 14.54
C ALA A 118 -0.59 18.79 13.96
N PHE A 119 -1.92 18.62 13.91
CA PHE A 119 -2.83 19.67 13.44
C PHE A 119 -2.72 20.94 14.27
N ARG A 120 -2.68 20.83 15.60
CA ARG A 120 -2.50 21.97 16.52
C ARG A 120 -1.14 22.64 16.33
N ASP A 121 -0.08 21.86 16.16
CA ASP A 121 1.27 22.38 15.93
C ASP A 121 1.36 23.13 14.60
N HIS A 122 0.79 22.59 13.52
CA HIS A 122 0.70 23.27 12.23
C HIS A 122 -0.10 24.57 12.33
N ARG A 123 -1.24 24.56 13.04
CA ARG A 123 -2.03 25.76 13.28
C ARG A 123 -1.34 26.82 14.12
N ARG A 124 -0.47 26.42 15.06
CA ARG A 124 0.34 27.36 15.87
C ARG A 124 1.49 27.96 15.06
N LYS A 125 2.10 27.18 14.17
CA LYS A 125 3.26 27.57 13.36
C LYS A 125 2.89 28.35 12.09
N ALA A 126 1.72 28.08 11.52
CA ALA A 126 1.15 28.92 10.49
C ALA A 126 0.64 30.19 11.17
N ASP A 127 1.24 31.35 10.91
CA ASP A 127 0.61 32.65 11.18
C ASP A 127 -0.85 32.52 10.72
N GLY A 128 -1.80 32.75 11.63
CA GLY A 128 -3.15 32.17 11.70
C GLY A 128 -4.11 32.38 10.51
N TRP A 129 -3.61 32.59 9.29
CA TRP A 129 -4.29 32.86 8.05
C TRP A 129 -4.09 31.78 6.97
N ALA A 130 -3.02 30.98 7.00
CA ALA A 130 -2.68 30.08 5.89
C ALA A 130 -3.48 28.76 5.83
N LEU A 131 -3.97 28.25 6.96
CA LEU A 131 -4.71 26.97 7.02
C LEU A 131 -6.24 27.13 6.99
N LEU A 132 -6.77 28.35 7.10
CA LEU A 132 -8.21 28.61 7.25
C LEU A 132 -9.00 28.72 5.94
N GLY A 133 -8.37 28.55 4.78
CA GLY A 133 -8.98 28.93 3.49
C GLY A 133 -8.85 27.96 2.33
N LEU A 134 -8.18 26.82 2.48
CA LEU A 134 -8.16 25.82 1.42
C LEU A 134 -9.20 24.75 1.75
N PRO A 135 -10.40 24.80 1.15
CA PRO A 135 -11.15 23.57 1.01
C PRO A 135 -10.21 22.63 0.27
N VAL A 136 -9.90 21.53 0.93
CA VAL A 136 -9.25 20.33 0.41
C VAL A 136 -9.77 19.96 -1.00
N GLY A 137 -11.01 20.36 -1.35
CA GLY A 137 -11.60 20.25 -2.69
C GLY A 137 -11.14 21.23 -3.79
N LEU A 138 -10.45 22.34 -3.52
CA LEU A 138 -10.00 23.28 -4.57
C LEU A 138 -8.66 22.88 -5.22
N VAL A 139 -7.82 22.12 -4.52
CA VAL A 139 -6.60 21.51 -5.10
C VAL A 139 -6.94 20.25 -5.92
N ALA A 140 -8.05 19.60 -5.58
CA ALA A 140 -8.55 18.39 -6.23
C ALA A 140 -8.85 18.58 -7.74
N GLY A 141 -9.42 19.72 -8.12
CA GLY A 141 -9.86 19.97 -9.50
C GLY A 141 -8.74 20.10 -10.54
N ASN A 142 -7.56 20.60 -10.18
CA ASN A 142 -6.47 20.90 -11.12
C ASN A 142 -5.39 19.82 -11.23
N LEU A 143 -5.42 18.80 -10.35
CA LEU A 143 -4.42 17.73 -10.30
C LEU A 143 -5.00 16.32 -10.50
N GLY A 144 -6.30 16.21 -10.79
CA GLY A 144 -6.98 14.92 -10.99
C GLY A 144 -7.16 14.09 -9.71
N TYR A 145 -6.90 14.68 -8.54
CA TYR A 145 -7.13 14.03 -7.24
C TYR A 145 -8.56 14.27 -6.79
N SER A 146 -9.31 13.25 -6.36
CA SER A 146 -10.62 13.46 -5.73
C SER A 146 -10.46 14.18 -4.37
N ALA A 147 -11.52 14.85 -3.89
CA ALA A 147 -11.53 15.46 -2.56
C ALA A 147 -11.15 14.46 -1.44
N VAL A 148 -11.44 13.17 -1.65
CA VAL A 148 -11.00 12.03 -0.84
C VAL A 148 -9.47 11.95 -0.71
N GLN A 149 -8.75 12.11 -1.83
CA GLN A 149 -7.29 12.00 -1.84
C GLN A 149 -6.61 13.18 -1.16
N VAL A 150 -7.21 14.37 -1.20
CA VAL A 150 -6.66 15.55 -0.51
C VAL A 150 -6.96 15.49 1.00
N GLY A 151 -8.13 14.97 1.40
CA GLY A 151 -8.47 14.76 2.82
C GLY A 151 -7.58 13.70 3.46
N LEU A 152 -7.29 12.64 2.69
CA LEU A 152 -6.30 11.62 3.04
C LEU A 152 -4.88 12.21 3.08
N ALA A 153 -4.52 13.12 2.17
CA ALA A 153 -3.22 13.80 2.19
C ALA A 153 -3.02 14.71 3.42
N ALA A 154 -4.10 15.26 3.99
CA ALA A 154 -4.01 16.03 5.24
C ALA A 154 -3.69 15.14 6.46
N SER A 155 -4.18 13.89 6.50
CA SER A 155 -3.76 12.90 7.50
C SER A 155 -2.34 12.34 7.25
N LEU A 156 -1.75 12.63 6.09
CA LEU A 156 -0.35 12.35 5.75
C LEU A 156 0.59 13.49 6.17
N SER A 157 0.15 14.45 6.99
CA SER A 157 1.07 15.44 7.58
C SER A 157 2.15 14.68 8.37
N ALA A 158 3.42 14.89 8.01
CA ALA A 158 4.53 14.19 8.64
C ALA A 158 4.54 14.41 10.16
N TYR A 159 4.57 13.31 10.91
CA TYR A 159 4.66 13.37 12.35
C TYR A 159 6.06 13.82 12.79
N SER A 160 6.15 14.41 13.98
CA SER A 160 7.45 14.77 14.54
C SER A 160 8.24 13.51 14.90
N ARG A 161 9.57 13.62 14.97
CA ARG A 161 10.42 12.51 15.42
C ARG A 161 10.03 11.98 16.81
N GLU A 162 9.55 12.86 17.69
CA GLU A 162 9.06 12.48 19.02
C GLU A 162 7.81 11.59 18.91
N MET A 163 6.85 11.99 18.08
CA MET A 163 5.61 11.23 17.86
C MET A 163 5.89 9.87 17.21
N GLU A 164 6.86 9.78 16.30
CA GLU A 164 7.28 8.50 15.73
C GLU A 164 7.89 7.56 16.78
N ARG A 165 8.74 8.07 17.70
CA ARG A 165 9.32 7.26 18.78
C ARG A 165 8.26 6.78 19.77
N GLU A 166 7.31 7.65 20.13
CA GLU A 166 6.16 7.27 20.96
C GLU A 166 5.35 6.16 20.29
N ALA A 167 5.08 6.29 18.99
CA ALA A 167 4.33 5.31 18.21
C ALA A 167 5.08 3.99 18.04
N ASP A 168 6.38 4.02 17.75
CA ASP A 168 7.24 2.84 17.63
C ASP A 168 7.26 2.04 18.95
N ALA A 169 7.48 2.70 20.09
CA ALA A 169 7.50 2.03 21.40
C ALA A 169 6.14 1.40 21.76
N ALA A 170 5.05 2.13 21.53
CA ALA A 170 3.70 1.62 21.77
C ALA A 170 3.31 0.50 20.79
N SER A 171 3.75 0.57 19.53
CA SER A 171 3.54 -0.49 18.54
C SER A 171 4.19 -1.79 18.98
N ILE A 172 5.43 -1.76 19.46
CA ILE A 172 6.12 -2.95 19.98
C ILE A 172 5.32 -3.59 21.13
N ALA A 173 4.78 -2.79 22.05
CA ALA A 173 3.94 -3.30 23.13
C ALA A 173 2.63 -3.92 22.59
N LEU A 174 2.00 -3.31 21.58
CA LEU A 174 0.79 -3.82 20.94
C LEU A 174 1.01 -5.15 20.22
N VAL A 175 2.10 -5.24 19.44
CA VAL A 175 2.49 -6.44 18.70
C VAL A 175 2.75 -7.59 19.67
N ARG A 176 3.48 -7.34 20.76
CA ARG A 176 3.68 -8.34 21.83
C ARG A 176 2.38 -8.78 22.48
N ALA A 177 1.51 -7.83 22.85
CA ALA A 177 0.22 -8.13 23.47
C ALA A 177 -0.68 -8.97 22.53
N GLY A 178 -0.56 -8.78 21.21
CA GLY A 178 -1.21 -9.60 20.19
C GLY A 178 -0.57 -10.99 19.96
N GLY A 179 0.51 -11.30 20.69
CA GLY A 179 1.27 -12.56 20.62
C GLY A 179 2.24 -12.65 19.43
N TYR A 180 2.53 -11.54 18.75
CA TYR A 180 3.37 -11.51 17.55
C TYR A 180 4.84 -11.21 17.85
N ASP A 181 5.72 -11.59 16.92
CA ASP A 181 7.14 -11.27 16.99
C ASP A 181 7.37 -9.74 16.82
N PRO A 182 7.82 -9.03 17.87
CA PRO A 182 8.08 -7.60 17.80
C PRO A 182 9.27 -7.23 16.90
N HIS A 183 10.17 -8.19 16.60
CA HIS A 183 11.26 -7.96 15.65
C HIS A 183 10.74 -7.73 14.21
N ALA A 184 9.48 -8.12 13.93
CA ALA A 184 8.85 -7.88 12.64
C ALA A 184 8.78 -6.39 12.29
N ALA A 185 8.70 -5.49 13.29
CA ALA A 185 8.73 -4.05 13.06
C ALA A 185 10.03 -3.62 12.38
N ALA A 186 11.20 -4.03 12.89
CA ALA A 186 12.48 -3.74 12.25
C ALA A 186 12.62 -4.41 10.88
N ALA A 187 12.12 -5.65 10.74
CA ALA A 187 12.20 -6.43 9.51
C ALA A 187 11.47 -5.77 8.33
N ILE A 188 10.23 -5.30 8.53
CA ILE A 188 9.48 -4.61 7.47
C ILE A 188 10.20 -3.32 7.03
N TRP A 189 10.69 -2.51 7.98
CA TRP A 189 11.43 -1.28 7.63
C TRP A 189 12.69 -1.57 6.82
N SER A 190 13.46 -2.59 7.23
CA SER A 190 14.68 -3.00 6.53
C SER A 190 14.37 -3.44 5.09
N GLY A 191 13.32 -4.26 4.92
CA GLY A 191 12.87 -4.72 3.61
C GLY A 191 12.45 -3.57 2.70
N VAL A 192 11.65 -2.63 3.20
CA VAL A 192 11.18 -1.52 2.37
C VAL A 192 12.32 -0.55 2.01
N ARG A 193 13.31 -0.35 2.90
CA ARG A 193 14.54 0.38 2.55
C ARG A 193 15.32 -0.29 1.42
N ALA A 194 15.45 -1.61 1.47
CA ALA A 194 16.15 -2.39 0.44
C ALA A 194 15.43 -2.35 -0.91
N GLU A 195 14.09 -2.46 -0.93
CA GLU A 195 13.27 -2.30 -2.15
C GLU A 195 13.53 -0.94 -2.82
N ARG A 196 13.52 0.14 -2.03
CA ARG A 196 13.78 1.50 -2.54
C ARG A 196 15.18 1.65 -3.09
N LEU A 197 16.17 1.05 -2.44
CA LEU A 197 17.54 1.04 -2.92
C LEU A 197 17.62 0.31 -4.27
N ALA A 198 16.99 -0.85 -4.41
CA ALA A 198 16.94 -1.59 -5.67
C ALA A 198 16.28 -0.78 -6.80
N ALA A 199 15.13 -0.15 -6.52
CA ALA A 199 14.44 0.74 -7.45
C ALA A 199 15.30 1.93 -7.91
N ALA A 200 16.03 2.56 -6.97
CA ALA A 200 16.89 3.68 -7.27
C ALA A 200 18.11 3.28 -8.11
N THR A 201 18.77 2.18 -7.71
CA THR A 201 19.94 1.61 -8.40
C THR A 201 19.59 1.24 -9.84
N ALA A 202 18.46 0.58 -10.08
CA ALA A 202 18.01 0.22 -11.44
C ALA A 202 17.76 1.44 -12.34
N ARG A 203 17.48 2.61 -11.77
CA ARG A 203 17.29 3.89 -12.49
C ARG A 203 18.58 4.70 -12.61
N GLY A 204 19.71 4.20 -12.13
CA GLY A 204 20.98 4.94 -12.07
C GLY A 204 20.90 6.20 -11.19
N ARG A 205 20.02 6.20 -10.19
CA ARG A 205 19.75 7.35 -9.32
C ARG A 205 19.97 6.99 -7.86
N LYS A 206 20.25 8.00 -7.03
CA LYS A 206 20.09 7.84 -5.58
C LYS A 206 18.60 7.78 -5.22
N PRO A 207 18.20 7.08 -4.15
CA PRO A 207 16.83 7.13 -3.66
C PRO A 207 16.40 8.58 -3.46
N ARG A 208 15.40 9.06 -4.21
CA ARG A 208 14.78 10.38 -4.00
C ARG A 208 13.62 10.25 -3.00
N GLY A 209 13.18 11.41 -2.48
CA GLY A 209 12.29 11.63 -1.33
C GLY A 209 11.02 10.79 -1.20
N GLU A 210 10.28 11.06 -0.15
CA GLU A 210 9.42 10.10 0.52
C GLU A 210 7.99 10.07 -0.07
N GLY A 211 7.58 8.92 -0.61
CA GLY A 211 6.20 8.64 -1.01
C GLY A 211 5.65 7.45 -0.20
N GLY A 212 4.33 7.36 -0.06
CA GLY A 212 3.66 6.34 0.76
C GLY A 212 3.90 6.52 2.25
N LEU A 213 4.04 5.42 3.01
CA LEU A 213 4.30 5.43 4.46
C LEU A 213 5.46 6.37 4.84
N PHE A 214 6.52 6.48 4.03
CA PHE A 214 7.65 7.33 4.40
C PHE A 214 7.36 8.83 4.32
N ALA A 215 6.36 9.24 3.55
CA ALA A 215 6.01 10.66 3.42
C ALA A 215 5.48 11.20 4.76
N SER A 216 4.73 10.37 5.48
CA SER A 216 4.24 10.65 6.82
C SER A 216 5.18 10.17 7.93
N HIS A 217 6.01 9.14 7.66
CA HIS A 217 6.91 8.48 8.60
C HIS A 217 8.36 8.37 8.05
N PRO A 218 9.14 9.46 8.07
CA PRO A 218 10.50 9.49 7.53
C PRO A 218 11.39 8.37 8.12
N PRO A 219 12.10 7.58 7.30
CA PRO A 219 12.94 6.51 7.81
C PRO A 219 14.28 7.04 8.30
N SER A 220 14.84 6.41 9.33
CA SER A 220 16.23 6.62 9.73
C SER A 220 16.87 5.32 10.17
N ALA A 221 18.20 5.21 10.01
CA ALA A 221 18.96 4.08 10.56
C ALA A 221 18.84 4.03 12.10
N GLU A 222 18.72 5.20 12.74
CA GLU A 222 18.42 5.33 14.17
C GLU A 222 17.09 4.65 14.54
N ARG A 223 16.04 4.79 13.71
CA ARG A 223 14.73 4.18 13.95
C ARG A 223 14.81 2.66 13.91
N GLU A 224 15.47 2.10 12.91
CA GLU A 224 15.64 0.63 12.78
C GLU A 224 16.42 0.04 13.97
N ALA A 225 17.49 0.71 14.40
CA ALA A 225 18.22 0.33 15.60
C ALA A 225 17.35 0.42 16.88
N THR A 226 16.55 1.48 16.99
CA THR A 226 15.63 1.68 18.12
C THR A 226 14.57 0.58 18.18
N LEU A 227 13.93 0.26 17.06
CA LEU A 227 12.95 -0.83 16.97
C LEU A 227 13.57 -2.17 17.33
N THR A 228 14.79 -2.44 16.87
CA THR A 228 15.52 -3.66 17.23
C THR A 228 15.78 -3.75 18.73
N ALA A 229 16.17 -2.64 19.37
CA ALA A 229 16.41 -2.58 20.81
C ALA A 229 15.11 -2.77 21.61
N LEU A 230 14.02 -2.09 21.23
CA LEU A 230 12.70 -2.23 21.86
C LEU A 230 12.12 -3.64 21.69
N ALA A 231 12.40 -4.28 20.56
CA ALA A 231 11.95 -5.64 20.26
C ALA A 231 12.67 -6.73 21.08
N GLY A 232 13.74 -6.44 21.82
CA GLY A 232 14.54 -7.45 22.54
C GLY A 232 13.75 -8.44 23.42
N GLY A 233 14.36 -9.55 23.83
CA GLY A 233 13.68 -10.60 24.61
C GLY A 233 13.07 -11.69 23.73
N GLU A 234 12.00 -12.33 24.23
CA GLU A 234 11.39 -13.50 23.56
C GLU A 234 10.64 -13.12 22.28
N ARG A 235 10.70 -14.04 21.30
CA ARG A 235 9.97 -13.94 20.03
C ARG A 235 8.56 -14.48 20.17
N GLY A 236 7.59 -13.73 19.65
CA GLY A 236 6.23 -14.21 19.42
C GLY A 236 6.10 -14.98 18.10
N ARG A 237 4.87 -15.23 17.66
CA ARG A 237 4.60 -15.87 16.37
C ARG A 237 4.79 -14.90 15.20
N ASP A 238 5.21 -15.40 14.05
CA ASP A 238 5.27 -14.62 12.82
C ASP A 238 3.96 -14.65 12.02
N GLY A 239 3.17 -15.73 12.13
CA GLY A 239 1.91 -15.93 11.42
C GLY A 239 2.06 -16.05 9.91
N ALA A 240 3.16 -16.62 9.42
CA ALA A 240 3.44 -16.71 7.99
C ALA A 240 2.41 -17.56 7.22
N ASP A 241 1.93 -18.65 7.81
CA ASP A 241 0.93 -19.56 7.25
C ASP A 241 -0.45 -18.89 7.08
N ILE A 242 -0.94 -18.24 8.14
CA ILE A 242 -2.20 -17.49 8.14
C ILE A 242 -2.14 -16.37 7.10
N TYR A 243 -1.01 -15.65 7.08
CA TYR A 243 -0.78 -14.57 6.11
C TYR A 243 -0.79 -15.09 4.67
N ALA A 244 -0.07 -16.18 4.40
CA ALA A 244 -0.02 -16.78 3.07
C ALA A 244 -1.40 -17.23 2.59
N ALA A 245 -2.19 -17.85 3.48
CA ALA A 245 -3.55 -18.27 3.18
C ALA A 245 -4.47 -17.07 2.87
N ALA A 246 -4.37 -15.99 3.64
CA ALA A 246 -5.15 -14.77 3.41
C ALA A 246 -4.78 -14.07 2.09
N MET A 247 -3.51 -14.11 1.67
CA MET A 247 -3.05 -13.47 0.43
C MET A 247 -3.24 -14.33 -0.82
N ALA A 248 -3.37 -15.65 -0.67
CA ALA A 248 -3.44 -16.59 -1.78
C ALA A 248 -4.46 -16.21 -2.88
N PRO A 249 -5.70 -15.78 -2.56
CA PRO A 249 -6.71 -15.42 -3.58
C PRO A 249 -6.41 -14.12 -4.32
N HIS A 250 -5.42 -13.34 -3.85
CA HIS A 250 -5.22 -11.95 -4.25
C HIS A 250 -3.96 -11.73 -5.10
N TRP A 251 -3.12 -12.76 -5.26
CA TRP A 251 -1.85 -12.65 -5.97
C TRP A 251 -1.96 -12.08 -7.37
N ARG A 252 -2.98 -12.45 -8.13
CA ARG A 252 -3.21 -11.91 -9.48
C ARG A 252 -3.20 -10.38 -9.48
N TRP A 253 -4.14 -9.78 -8.77
CA TRP A 253 -4.35 -8.34 -8.86
C TRP A 253 -3.26 -7.56 -8.10
N LEU A 254 -2.68 -8.14 -7.05
CA LEU A 254 -1.53 -7.57 -6.35
C LEU A 254 -0.31 -7.45 -7.28
N ILE A 255 0.05 -8.55 -7.97
CA ILE A 255 1.19 -8.58 -8.90
C ILE A 255 0.94 -7.67 -10.10
N GLU A 256 -0.25 -7.72 -10.71
CA GLU A 256 -0.59 -6.83 -11.81
C GLU A 256 -0.51 -5.35 -11.41
N ASP A 257 -1.02 -4.97 -10.23
CA ASP A 257 -0.95 -3.58 -9.75
C ASP A 257 0.51 -3.15 -9.48
N GLN A 258 1.35 -4.05 -8.98
CA GLN A 258 2.78 -3.78 -8.78
C GLN A 258 3.51 -3.58 -10.13
N LEU A 259 3.23 -4.40 -11.13
CA LEU A 259 3.81 -4.25 -12.48
C LEU A 259 3.42 -2.90 -13.12
N ARG A 260 2.20 -2.41 -12.88
CA ARG A 260 1.71 -1.11 -13.36
C ARG A 260 2.49 0.09 -12.80
N LEU A 261 3.22 -0.07 -11.68
CA LEU A 261 4.09 0.99 -11.14
C LEU A 261 5.28 1.33 -12.05
N ASN A 262 5.60 0.48 -13.04
CA ASN A 262 6.75 0.65 -13.91
C ASN A 262 8.06 0.88 -13.13
N ASP A 263 8.26 0.06 -12.10
CA ASP A 263 9.46 0.04 -11.27
C ASP A 263 10.14 -1.33 -11.36
N PRO A 264 10.88 -1.61 -12.46
CA PRO A 264 11.46 -2.93 -12.68
C PRO A 264 12.48 -3.32 -11.61
N GLY A 265 13.23 -2.35 -11.06
CA GLY A 265 14.21 -2.60 -10.00
C GLY A 265 13.58 -2.97 -8.67
N GLY A 266 12.64 -2.15 -8.20
CA GLY A 266 11.91 -2.43 -6.97
C GLY A 266 11.07 -3.71 -7.08
N THR A 267 10.42 -3.92 -8.22
CA THR A 267 9.61 -5.11 -8.48
C THR A 267 10.46 -6.38 -8.51
N ALA A 268 11.63 -6.37 -9.19
CA ALA A 268 12.52 -7.54 -9.20
C ALA A 268 12.96 -7.93 -7.78
N TRP A 269 13.40 -6.95 -6.98
CA TRP A 269 13.79 -7.19 -5.58
C TRP A 269 12.63 -7.74 -4.75
N LEU A 270 11.43 -7.20 -4.94
CA LEU A 270 10.23 -7.63 -4.23
C LEU A 270 9.87 -9.08 -4.59
N LEU A 271 9.99 -9.45 -5.87
CA LEU A 271 9.78 -10.82 -6.33
C LEU A 271 10.79 -11.79 -5.72
N ASP A 272 12.08 -11.42 -5.66
CA ASP A 272 13.11 -12.24 -5.00
C ASP A 272 12.78 -12.47 -3.52
N ARG A 273 12.31 -11.42 -2.82
CA ARG A 273 11.88 -11.53 -1.42
C ARG A 273 10.63 -12.40 -1.26
N ILE A 274 9.67 -12.31 -2.19
CA ILE A 274 8.46 -13.14 -2.20
C ILE A 274 8.81 -14.61 -2.47
N GLU A 275 9.71 -14.88 -3.41
CA GLU A 275 10.18 -16.23 -3.72
C GLU A 275 10.92 -16.88 -2.55
N ALA A 276 11.83 -16.13 -1.91
CA ALA A 276 12.61 -16.62 -0.77
C ALA A 276 11.76 -17.06 0.44
N ARG A 277 10.51 -16.59 0.54
CA ARG A 277 9.55 -16.97 1.58
C ARG A 277 8.47 -17.95 1.11
N GLY A 278 8.65 -18.58 -0.05
CA GLY A 278 7.72 -19.57 -0.59
C GLY A 278 6.45 -18.97 -1.20
N GLY A 279 6.54 -17.76 -1.77
CA GLY A 279 5.45 -17.17 -2.55
C GLY A 279 5.07 -18.00 -3.78
N PRO A 280 3.96 -17.66 -4.46
CA PRO A 280 3.40 -18.46 -5.55
C PRO A 280 4.33 -18.49 -6.77
N PRO A 281 4.93 -19.65 -7.11
CA PRO A 281 5.93 -19.73 -8.17
C PRO A 281 5.39 -19.27 -9.52
N ASP A 282 4.12 -19.53 -9.81
CA ASP A 282 3.51 -19.19 -11.09
C ASP A 282 3.36 -17.68 -11.30
N TRP A 283 2.88 -16.97 -10.28
CA TRP A 283 2.74 -15.51 -10.33
C TRP A 283 4.09 -14.80 -10.31
N ILE A 284 5.09 -15.36 -9.61
CA ILE A 284 6.46 -14.87 -9.64
C ILE A 284 7.05 -15.02 -11.04
N ALA A 285 6.91 -16.20 -11.65
CA ALA A 285 7.38 -16.47 -13.01
C ALA A 285 6.69 -15.57 -14.05
N TYR A 286 5.37 -15.39 -13.94
CA TYR A 286 4.62 -14.44 -14.76
C TYR A 286 5.18 -13.01 -14.64
N ALA A 287 5.36 -12.51 -13.42
CA ALA A 287 5.88 -11.17 -13.19
C ALA A 287 7.31 -10.99 -13.73
N ARG A 288 8.17 -11.99 -13.57
CA ARG A 288 9.52 -11.99 -14.18
C ARG A 288 9.45 -11.97 -15.71
N GLY A 289 8.47 -12.65 -16.30
CA GLY A 289 8.19 -12.59 -17.74
C GLY A 289 7.84 -11.19 -18.21
N GLU A 290 6.94 -10.50 -17.49
CA GLU A 290 6.56 -9.11 -17.80
C GLU A 290 7.74 -8.15 -17.68
N LEU A 291 8.58 -8.29 -16.64
CA LEU A 291 9.80 -7.49 -16.48
C LEU A 291 10.81 -7.73 -17.61
N ALA A 292 11.01 -8.99 -18.02
CA ALA A 292 11.91 -9.34 -19.11
C ALA A 292 11.40 -8.80 -20.46
N ARG A 293 10.09 -8.95 -20.74
CA ARG A 293 9.44 -8.45 -21.94
C ARG A 293 9.54 -6.93 -22.04
N GLY A 294 9.26 -6.22 -20.94
CA GLY A 294 9.39 -4.76 -20.87
C GLY A 294 10.82 -4.26 -21.08
N ALA A 295 11.82 -5.08 -20.78
CA ALA A 295 13.23 -4.79 -21.02
C ALA A 295 13.76 -5.29 -22.38
N GLY A 296 12.90 -5.82 -23.26
CA GLY A 296 13.29 -6.35 -24.56
C GLY A 296 14.04 -7.69 -24.51
N ARG A 297 14.14 -8.35 -23.36
CA ARG A 297 14.76 -9.68 -23.21
C ARG A 297 13.73 -10.76 -23.51
N LEU A 298 13.42 -10.94 -24.80
CA LEU A 298 12.29 -11.75 -25.25
C LEU A 298 12.45 -13.24 -24.91
N GLU A 299 13.66 -13.79 -25.03
CA GLU A 299 13.95 -15.18 -24.67
C GLU A 299 13.72 -15.45 -23.17
N ASP A 300 14.22 -14.56 -22.30
CA ASP A 300 13.99 -14.62 -20.86
C ASP A 300 12.50 -14.54 -20.54
N ALA A 301 11.76 -13.67 -21.25
CA ALA A 301 10.33 -13.50 -21.07
C ALA A 301 9.56 -14.78 -21.41
N VAL A 302 9.81 -15.37 -22.59
CA VAL A 302 9.20 -16.65 -22.99
C VAL A 302 9.53 -17.77 -22.01
N SER A 303 10.80 -17.86 -21.60
CA SER A 303 11.26 -18.83 -20.60
C SER A 303 10.50 -18.69 -19.28
N ALA A 304 10.30 -17.45 -18.81
CA ALA A 304 9.57 -17.17 -17.59
C ALA A 304 8.06 -17.46 -17.72
N TYR A 305 7.40 -17.05 -18.81
CA TYR A 305 5.98 -17.35 -19.01
C TYR A 305 5.70 -18.86 -19.10
N ARG A 306 6.60 -19.65 -19.70
CA ARG A 306 6.48 -21.12 -19.74
C ARG A 306 6.66 -21.78 -18.36
N ARG A 307 7.35 -21.13 -17.43
CA ARG A 307 7.50 -21.61 -16.04
C ARG A 307 6.31 -21.24 -15.17
N ALA A 308 5.60 -20.16 -15.49
CA ALA A 308 4.31 -19.95 -14.90
C ALA A 308 3.42 -21.11 -15.36
N ALA A 309 2.87 -21.92 -14.45
CA ALA A 309 1.77 -22.84 -14.76
C ALA A 309 0.68 -22.10 -15.59
N PRO A 310 -0.28 -22.76 -16.27
CA PRO A 310 -1.07 -22.17 -17.37
C PRO A 310 -2.04 -21.06 -16.91
N LEU A 311 -1.49 -19.97 -16.43
CA LEU A 311 -2.12 -18.72 -16.09
C LEU A 311 -2.51 -18.09 -17.43
N PRO A 312 -3.78 -17.72 -17.62
CA PRO A 312 -4.20 -16.99 -18.81
C PRO A 312 -3.33 -15.75 -19.04
N GLU A 313 -2.87 -15.10 -17.96
CA GLU A 313 -2.00 -13.93 -18.00
C GLU A 313 -0.61 -14.26 -18.60
N ALA A 314 -0.05 -15.44 -18.34
CA ALA A 314 1.21 -15.88 -18.93
C ALA A 314 1.05 -16.29 -20.41
N GLU A 315 -0.07 -16.92 -20.77
CA GLU A 315 -0.41 -17.22 -22.17
C GLU A 315 -0.57 -15.93 -22.99
N ARG A 316 -1.22 -14.93 -22.42
CA ARG A 316 -1.28 -13.59 -22.99
C ARG A 316 0.12 -12.99 -23.17
N GLY A 317 1.01 -13.15 -22.18
CA GLY A 317 2.41 -12.73 -22.27
C GLY A 317 3.16 -13.40 -23.42
N LEU A 318 2.98 -14.71 -23.62
CA LEU A 318 3.54 -15.46 -24.75
C LEU A 318 3.00 -14.97 -26.09
N ALA A 319 1.67 -14.79 -26.19
CA ALA A 319 1.01 -14.29 -27.40
C ALA A 319 1.55 -12.92 -27.83
N LEU A 320 1.88 -12.05 -26.88
CA LEU A 320 2.47 -10.74 -27.14
C LEU A 320 3.96 -10.78 -27.47
N THR A 321 4.68 -11.85 -27.10
CA THR A 321 6.15 -11.90 -27.18
C THR A 321 6.64 -12.69 -28.40
N LEU A 322 6.06 -13.85 -28.67
CA LEU A 322 6.49 -14.78 -29.70
C LEU A 322 6.48 -14.21 -31.14
N PRO A 323 5.53 -13.34 -31.54
CA PRO A 323 5.56 -12.72 -32.87
C PRO A 323 6.82 -11.87 -33.11
N HIS A 324 7.32 -11.19 -32.08
CA HIS A 324 8.55 -10.39 -32.16
C HIS A 324 9.81 -11.26 -32.30
N MET A 325 9.70 -12.56 -32.05
CA MET A 325 10.75 -13.55 -32.24
C MET A 325 10.57 -14.36 -33.54
N GLY A 326 9.57 -14.04 -34.36
CA GLY A 326 9.26 -14.78 -35.59
C GLY A 326 8.44 -16.07 -35.37
N ASP A 327 8.06 -16.40 -34.13
CA ASP A 327 7.29 -17.61 -33.81
C ASP A 327 5.77 -17.34 -33.84
N ARG A 328 5.22 -17.15 -35.05
CA ARG A 328 3.78 -16.92 -35.25
C ARG A 328 2.92 -18.12 -34.86
N ALA A 329 3.41 -19.34 -35.09
CA ALA A 329 2.67 -20.56 -34.76
C ALA A 329 2.54 -20.73 -33.23
N GLY A 330 3.64 -20.52 -32.49
CA GLY A 330 3.62 -20.52 -31.04
C GLY A 330 2.73 -19.41 -30.46
N ALA A 331 2.74 -18.23 -31.09
CA ALA A 331 1.86 -17.13 -30.72
C ALA A 331 0.38 -17.48 -30.89
N GLN A 332 -0.01 -18.07 -32.03
CA GLN A 332 -1.39 -18.52 -32.26
C GLN A 332 -1.83 -19.53 -31.20
N ALA A 333 -0.99 -20.52 -30.90
CA ALA A 333 -1.30 -21.53 -29.88
C ALA A 333 -1.49 -20.90 -28.47
N ALA A 334 -0.71 -19.87 -28.13
CA ALA A 334 -0.86 -19.14 -26.87
C ALA A 334 -2.15 -18.32 -26.84
N ILE A 335 -2.52 -17.67 -27.95
CA ILE A 335 -3.79 -16.94 -28.10
C ILE A 335 -4.98 -17.89 -27.87
N ASP A 336 -4.95 -19.08 -28.48
CA ASP A 336 -6.04 -20.04 -28.34
C ASP A 336 -6.21 -20.50 -26.88
N ARG A 337 -5.11 -20.76 -26.17
CA ARG A 337 -5.15 -21.10 -24.73
C ARG A 337 -5.67 -19.94 -23.87
N TYR A 338 -5.19 -18.73 -24.13
CA TYR A 338 -5.66 -17.51 -23.43
C TYR A 338 -7.17 -17.30 -23.63
N LEU A 339 -7.65 -17.34 -24.87
CA LEU A 339 -9.05 -17.09 -25.20
C LEU A 339 -9.98 -18.24 -24.81
N THR A 340 -9.46 -19.48 -24.70
CA THR A 340 -10.21 -20.58 -24.09
C THR A 340 -10.50 -20.29 -22.62
N ALA A 341 -9.52 -19.77 -21.88
CA ALA A 341 -9.69 -19.41 -20.47
C ALA A 341 -10.39 -18.06 -20.26
N ARG A 342 -10.34 -17.17 -21.25
CA ARG A 342 -10.89 -15.80 -21.25
C ARG A 342 -11.62 -15.51 -22.57
N PRO A 343 -12.80 -16.12 -22.82
CA PRO A 343 -13.50 -15.97 -24.09
C PRO A 343 -13.91 -14.51 -24.38
N ASP A 344 -14.22 -13.75 -23.33
CA ASP A 344 -14.66 -12.35 -23.43
C ASP A 344 -13.52 -11.33 -23.20
N ALA A 345 -12.26 -11.74 -23.44
CA ALA A 345 -11.11 -10.87 -23.27
C ALA A 345 -11.23 -9.63 -24.20
N PRO A 346 -11.14 -8.39 -23.66
CA PRO A 346 -11.34 -7.17 -24.47
C PRO A 346 -10.25 -6.96 -25.52
N ASP A 347 -9.13 -7.65 -25.38
CA ASP A 347 -7.98 -7.58 -26.28
C ASP A 347 -7.90 -8.77 -27.26
N ALA A 348 -8.95 -9.59 -27.35
CA ALA A 348 -8.98 -10.77 -28.22
C ALA A 348 -8.74 -10.43 -29.70
N GLU A 349 -9.40 -9.38 -30.22
CA GLU A 349 -9.24 -8.97 -31.62
C GLU A 349 -7.82 -8.47 -31.93
N MET A 350 -7.26 -7.66 -31.03
CA MET A 350 -5.88 -7.18 -31.12
C MET A 350 -4.92 -8.38 -31.20
N LEU A 351 -5.04 -9.35 -30.29
CA LEU A 351 -4.17 -10.52 -30.27
C LEU A 351 -4.29 -11.34 -31.57
N ARG A 352 -5.50 -11.60 -32.07
CA ARG A 352 -5.72 -12.34 -33.33
C ARG A 352 -5.08 -11.63 -34.53
N SER A 353 -5.11 -10.30 -34.58
CA SER A 353 -4.49 -9.55 -35.69
C SER A 353 -2.96 -9.66 -35.73
N MET A 354 -2.29 -9.97 -34.60
CA MET A 354 -0.83 -10.05 -34.54
C MET A 354 -0.24 -11.26 -35.28
N VAL A 355 -1.05 -12.29 -35.49
CA VAL A 355 -0.66 -13.57 -36.09
C VAL A 355 -1.31 -13.82 -37.45
N THR A 356 -2.18 -12.88 -37.88
CA THR A 356 -2.76 -12.91 -39.23
C THR A 356 -1.66 -12.55 -40.26
N PRO A 357 -1.58 -13.27 -41.41
CA PRO A 357 -0.49 -13.16 -42.38
C PRO A 357 -0.14 -11.75 -42.87
#